data_AF-A0A1G4GWF9-F1
#
_entry.id   AF-A0A1G4GWF9-F1
#
_cell.length_a   1.000
_cell.length_b   1.000
_cell.length_c   1.000
_cell.angle_alpha   90.00
_cell.angle_beta   90.00
_cell.angle_gamma   90.00
#
_symmetry.space_group_name_H-M   'P 1'
#
loop_
_entity.id
_entity.type
_entity.pdbx_description
1 polymer ?
#
loop_
_entity_poly.entity_id
_entity_poly.type
_entity_poly.pdbx_seq_one_letter_code
_entity_poly.pdbx_strand_id
1 'polypeptide(L)'
;MPICFSVHNLAGYNERCNTVLYREPIRTNKSYASKYIIFFPGDYSNFFTNSIYTSFKLEATNECSDYCYSYEALFWVLSSKYLYDHLVFIKPSLFVNHFSSFSNFLNPSDVSLSGHGHPVTVARGTGHVNTGGTNPGDAVVPAKSVNHLLCLLLSLDERLSGGSVGSGESGLNGDHTASVNGTPCGDSNGEGTHTSAHGRSDHTDGPPPLSPLKRRLVLIGFSRGCSVLFALMREANEGQLLLPYVDSVYLLDPGFNKRLYNTEIESSALEKVAQCGLKIFLHSTPHQVTNKNDVHIHSELLNFLKKLRQHGVGTFPYIHYIRNAKLVNHLNLHFEILVDFTDDVLEDPSEASSLSRSCKEQGITVCRSKTSVRDFLFENWRSN
;
A
#
# COMPACT_ATOMS: atom_id res chain seq x y z
N MET A 1 -23.22 -6.53 3.28
CA MET A 1 -22.78 -7.61 2.36
C MET A 1 -21.50 -8.19 2.94
N PRO A 2 -21.39 -9.51 3.17
CA PRO A 2 -20.10 -10.10 3.55
C PRO A 2 -19.11 -9.85 2.42
N ILE A 3 -17.94 -9.33 2.74
CA ILE A 3 -16.91 -9.02 1.74
C ILE A 3 -15.99 -10.23 1.66
N CYS A 4 -16.08 -10.94 0.53
CA CYS A 4 -15.19 -12.04 0.22
C CYS A 4 -13.91 -11.48 -0.39
N PHE A 5 -12.77 -11.94 0.12
CA PHE A 5 -11.45 -11.73 -0.46
C PHE A 5 -10.71 -13.05 -0.46
N SER A 6 -9.81 -13.24 -1.43
CA SER A 6 -8.85 -14.33 -1.42
C SER A 6 -7.56 -13.88 -0.76
N VAL A 7 -6.82 -14.83 -0.20
CA VAL A 7 -5.50 -14.59 0.40
C VAL A 7 -4.46 -15.23 -0.49
N HIS A 8 -3.47 -14.45 -0.90
CA HIS A 8 -2.36 -14.91 -1.72
C HIS A 8 -1.04 -14.64 -1.00
N ASN A 9 -0.11 -15.58 -1.08
CA ASN A 9 1.29 -15.31 -0.78
C ASN A 9 2.01 -15.13 -2.12
N LEU A 10 2.40 -13.89 -2.43
CA LEU A 10 2.93 -13.51 -3.73
C LEU A 10 4.42 -13.24 -3.64
N ALA A 11 5.17 -13.73 -4.64
CA ALA A 11 6.58 -13.44 -4.78
C ALA A 11 6.77 -12.00 -5.27
N GLY A 12 7.67 -11.29 -4.62
CA GLY A 12 8.19 -10.01 -5.07
C GLY A 12 9.67 -10.13 -5.45
N TYR A 13 10.38 -9.02 -5.37
CA TYR A 13 11.79 -8.95 -5.73
C TYR A 13 12.69 -9.70 -4.72
N ASN A 14 13.72 -10.37 -5.23
CA ASN A 14 14.69 -11.17 -4.47
C ASN A 14 14.06 -12.25 -3.57
N GLU A 15 13.11 -13.02 -4.12
CA GLU A 15 12.43 -14.14 -3.44
C GLU A 15 11.66 -13.76 -2.16
N ARG A 16 11.57 -12.46 -1.84
CA ARG A 16 10.77 -11.96 -0.73
C ARG A 16 9.30 -12.06 -1.12
N CYS A 17 8.48 -12.55 -0.20
CA CYS A 17 7.04 -12.69 -0.42
C CYS A 17 6.24 -11.74 0.47
N ASN A 18 5.06 -11.35 0.00
CA ASN A 18 4.05 -10.66 0.81
C ASN A 18 2.73 -11.41 0.77
N THR A 19 2.09 -11.47 1.94
CA THR A 19 0.68 -11.86 2.02
C THR A 19 -0.19 -10.70 1.53
N VAL A 20 -1.08 -11.00 0.61
CA VAL A 20 -1.99 -10.06 -0.04
C VAL A 20 -3.42 -10.53 0.14
N LEU A 21 -4.29 -9.62 0.58
CA LEU A 21 -5.73 -9.81 0.47
C LEU A 21 -6.18 -9.22 -0.86
N TYR A 22 -6.87 -10.01 -1.66
CA TYR A 22 -7.27 -9.64 -3.01
C TYR A 22 -8.78 -9.77 -3.18
N ARG A 23 -9.37 -8.82 -3.91
CA ARG A 23 -10.75 -8.90 -4.37
C ARG A 23 -10.88 -8.35 -5.78
N GLU A 24 -11.53 -9.11 -6.64
CA GLU A 24 -11.93 -8.71 -7.99
C GLU A 24 -13.07 -7.68 -8.00
N PRO A 25 -13.28 -6.93 -9.10
CA PRO A 25 -14.42 -6.02 -9.26
C PRO A 25 -15.75 -6.71 -8.93
N ILE A 26 -16.53 -6.13 -8.01
CA ILE A 26 -17.88 -6.60 -7.67
C ILE A 26 -18.86 -6.13 -8.74
N ARG A 27 -18.62 -4.92 -9.28
CA ARG A 27 -19.41 -4.33 -10.35
C ARG A 27 -18.55 -4.22 -11.59
N THR A 28 -19.16 -4.48 -12.75
CA THR A 28 -18.52 -4.30 -14.05
C THR A 28 -19.29 -3.27 -14.85
N ASN A 29 -18.58 -2.50 -15.67
CA ASN A 29 -19.18 -1.55 -16.60
C ASN A 29 -18.33 -1.51 -17.87
N LYS A 30 -18.96 -1.67 -19.04
CA LYS A 30 -18.29 -1.67 -20.35
C LYS A 30 -17.55 -0.35 -20.65
N SER A 31 -18.01 0.77 -20.08
CA SER A 31 -17.38 2.08 -20.28
C SER A 31 -16.28 2.40 -19.25
N TYR A 32 -16.02 1.52 -18.30
CA TYR A 32 -15.07 1.74 -17.21
C TYR A 32 -13.99 0.67 -17.23
N ALA A 33 -12.75 1.07 -17.51
CA ALA A 33 -11.60 0.18 -17.39
C ALA A 33 -11.19 0.07 -15.93
N SER A 34 -11.36 -1.11 -15.34
CA SER A 34 -10.99 -1.40 -13.95
C SER A 34 -9.51 -1.15 -13.69
N LYS A 35 -9.19 -0.60 -12.53
CA LYS A 35 -7.82 -0.35 -12.07
C LYS A 35 -7.40 -1.35 -10.99
N TYR A 36 -6.12 -1.33 -10.64
CA TYR A 36 -5.64 -1.91 -9.38
C TYR A 36 -5.55 -0.82 -8.32
N ILE A 37 -6.28 -1.00 -7.22
CA ILE A 37 -6.19 -0.19 -6.02
C ILE A 37 -5.24 -0.91 -5.05
N ILE A 38 -4.03 -0.40 -4.92
CA ILE A 38 -2.98 -0.96 -4.07
C ILE A 38 -3.00 -0.25 -2.73
N PHE A 39 -3.30 -0.99 -1.66
CA PHE A 39 -3.41 -0.44 -0.31
C PHE A 39 -2.32 -0.98 0.61
N PHE A 40 -1.58 -0.07 1.23
CA PHE A 40 -0.63 -0.33 2.31
C PHE A 40 -1.22 0.20 3.63
N PRO A 41 -1.61 -0.69 4.57
CA PRO A 41 -2.08 -0.27 5.90
C PRO A 41 -0.92 0.34 6.71
N GLY A 42 -1.21 0.85 7.89
CA GLY A 42 -0.18 1.37 8.78
C GLY A 42 -0.27 0.85 10.20
N ASP A 43 0.28 1.61 11.13
CA ASP A 43 0.31 1.23 12.54
C ASP A 43 -1.11 1.14 13.11
N TYR A 44 -1.27 0.35 14.16
CA TYR A 44 -2.55 0.00 14.80
C TYR A 44 -3.57 -0.69 13.88
N SER A 45 -3.24 -0.90 12.59
CA SER A 45 -4.03 -1.76 11.71
C SER A 45 -3.78 -3.22 12.11
N ASN A 46 -4.82 -4.02 12.27
CA ASN A 46 -4.77 -5.37 12.85
C ASN A 46 -4.53 -5.41 14.37
N PHE A 47 -5.03 -4.40 15.07
CA PHE A 47 -5.14 -4.38 16.53
C PHE A 47 -6.52 -4.83 17.00
N PHE A 48 -6.54 -5.57 18.11
CA PHE A 48 -7.73 -5.92 18.88
C PHE A 48 -7.53 -5.37 20.30
N THR A 49 -8.43 -4.48 20.77
CA THR A 49 -8.35 -3.93 22.13
C THR A 49 -8.43 -5.01 23.22
N ASN A 50 -8.98 -6.18 22.90
CA ASN A 50 -9.06 -7.37 23.76
C ASN A 50 -7.91 -8.38 23.57
N SER A 51 -6.85 -8.05 22.82
CA SER A 51 -5.70 -8.95 22.77
C SER A 51 -5.04 -9.01 24.15
N ILE A 52 -4.56 -10.20 24.52
CA ILE A 52 -3.94 -10.55 25.83
C ILE A 52 -2.80 -9.58 26.24
N TYR A 53 -2.33 -8.74 25.31
CA TYR A 53 -1.27 -7.76 25.48
C TYR A 53 -1.72 -6.39 26.03
N THR A 54 -3.02 -6.07 26.06
CA THR A 54 -3.51 -4.74 26.49
C THR A 54 -4.34 -4.73 27.78
N SER A 55 -4.61 -5.90 28.36
CA SER A 55 -5.18 -5.97 29.70
C SER A 55 -4.69 -7.21 30.45
N PHE A 56 -4.22 -7.03 31.67
CA PHE A 56 -4.12 -8.09 32.70
C PHE A 56 -5.49 -8.66 33.10
N LYS A 57 -6.50 -8.57 32.23
CA LYS A 57 -7.79 -9.24 32.39
C LYS A 57 -7.71 -10.55 31.63
N LEU A 58 -7.62 -11.64 32.39
CA LEU A 58 -7.53 -13.01 31.93
C LEU A 58 -8.88 -13.58 31.44
N GLU A 59 -9.80 -12.72 31.02
CA GLU A 59 -11.13 -13.12 30.56
C GLU A 59 -11.27 -12.71 29.11
N ALA A 60 -11.12 -13.69 28.22
CA ALA A 60 -11.56 -13.55 26.84
C ALA A 60 -13.08 -13.36 26.89
N THR A 61 -13.54 -12.12 26.79
CA THR A 61 -14.92 -11.87 26.39
C THR A 61 -14.98 -12.33 24.94
N ASN A 62 -15.80 -13.34 24.62
CA ASN A 62 -16.00 -13.83 23.24
C ASN A 62 -16.68 -12.76 22.33
N GLU A 63 -16.56 -11.48 22.66
CA GLU A 63 -17.13 -10.36 21.93
C GLU A 63 -16.14 -9.91 20.84
N CYS A 64 -16.50 -10.21 19.60
CA CYS A 64 -15.86 -9.72 18.37
C CYS A 64 -16.15 -8.22 18.11
N SER A 65 -16.36 -7.42 19.16
CA SER A 65 -16.79 -6.02 19.09
C SER A 65 -15.63 -5.02 18.91
N ASP A 66 -14.39 -5.51 19.00
CA ASP A 66 -13.15 -4.74 19.06
C ASP A 66 -12.27 -4.93 17.81
N TYR A 67 -12.93 -5.19 16.68
CA TYR A 67 -12.31 -5.55 15.40
C TYR A 67 -12.18 -4.40 14.39
N CYS A 68 -12.59 -3.19 14.77
CA CYS A 68 -12.71 -2.07 13.84
C CYS A 68 -11.41 -1.71 13.12
N TYR A 69 -10.27 -1.95 13.74
CA TYR A 69 -8.95 -1.66 13.16
C TYR A 69 -8.32 -2.85 12.43
N SER A 70 -8.98 -4.01 12.40
CA SER A 70 -8.46 -5.21 11.74
C SER A 70 -8.24 -5.02 10.24
N TYR A 71 -7.36 -5.82 9.64
CA TYR A 71 -7.16 -5.74 8.19
C TYR A 71 -8.44 -6.02 7.40
N GLU A 72 -9.29 -6.90 7.91
CA GLU A 72 -10.56 -7.27 7.31
C GLU A 72 -11.60 -6.16 7.43
N ALA A 73 -11.65 -5.44 8.56
CA ALA A 73 -12.48 -4.24 8.69
C ALA A 73 -11.99 -3.11 7.76
N LEU A 74 -10.68 -2.87 7.70
CA LEU A 74 -10.11 -1.88 6.77
C LEU A 74 -10.35 -2.28 5.31
N PHE A 75 -10.15 -3.55 4.98
CA PHE A 75 -10.44 -4.10 3.66
C PHE A 75 -11.92 -3.94 3.31
N TRP A 76 -12.80 -4.09 4.30
CA TRP A 76 -14.24 -3.90 4.12
C TRP A 76 -14.58 -2.44 3.79
N VAL A 77 -14.04 -1.49 4.55
CA VAL A 77 -14.21 -0.04 4.29
C VAL A 77 -13.74 0.30 2.88
N LEU A 78 -12.54 -0.14 2.49
CA LEU A 78 -12.00 0.13 1.15
C LEU A 78 -12.80 -0.55 0.04
N SER A 79 -13.24 -1.79 0.25
CA SER A 79 -14.04 -2.53 -0.74
C SER A 79 -15.37 -1.84 -1.02
N SER A 80 -15.98 -1.21 -0.02
CA SER A 80 -17.21 -0.43 -0.22
C SER A 80 -17.02 0.77 -1.16
N LYS A 81 -15.79 1.30 -1.23
CA LYS A 81 -15.41 2.46 -2.05
C LYS A 81 -15.08 2.09 -3.50
N TYR A 82 -14.41 0.96 -3.70
CA TYR A 82 -13.80 0.58 -4.99
C TYR A 82 -14.52 -0.60 -5.68
N LEU A 83 -15.84 -0.51 -5.84
CA LEU A 83 -16.67 -1.61 -6.34
C LEU A 83 -16.32 -2.07 -7.77
N TYR A 84 -15.79 -1.17 -8.61
CA TYR A 84 -15.48 -1.45 -10.03
C TYR A 84 -14.02 -1.81 -10.30
N ASP A 85 -13.16 -1.70 -9.28
CA ASP A 85 -11.73 -1.91 -9.42
C ASP A 85 -11.32 -3.23 -8.77
N HIS A 86 -10.08 -3.65 -8.99
CA HIS A 86 -9.44 -4.71 -8.24
C HIS A 86 -8.83 -4.11 -6.97
N LEU A 87 -9.09 -4.70 -5.80
CA LEU A 87 -8.48 -4.27 -4.54
C LEU A 87 -7.34 -5.22 -4.16
N VAL A 88 -6.16 -4.66 -3.93
CA VAL A 88 -4.93 -5.38 -3.54
C VAL A 88 -4.44 -4.79 -2.23
N PHE A 89 -4.71 -5.48 -1.13
CA PHE A 89 -4.29 -5.07 0.21
C PHE A 89 -3.00 -5.82 0.57
N ILE A 90 -1.89 -5.10 0.64
CA ILE A 90 -0.58 -5.68 0.90
C ILE A 90 -0.31 -5.64 2.41
N LYS A 91 -0.28 -6.81 3.04
CA LYS A 91 0.02 -6.88 4.48
C LYS A 91 1.49 -6.50 4.73
N PRO A 92 1.79 -5.82 5.85
CA PRO A 92 3.15 -5.64 6.33
C PRO A 92 3.85 -7.01 6.46
N SER A 93 5.15 -7.07 6.20
CA SER A 93 5.93 -8.30 6.34
C SER A 93 6.04 -8.74 7.80
N LEU A 94 5.99 -7.78 8.73
CA LEU A 94 5.96 -8.03 10.16
C LEU A 94 5.03 -7.02 10.82
N PHE A 95 4.29 -7.46 11.84
CA PHE A 95 3.49 -6.60 12.69
C PHE A 95 3.76 -6.95 14.15
N VAL A 96 4.34 -6.01 14.91
CA VAL A 96 4.77 -6.23 16.30
C VAL A 96 4.38 -5.04 17.15
N ASN A 97 3.73 -5.28 18.28
CA ASN A 97 3.36 -4.24 19.26
C ASN A 97 2.64 -3.03 18.62
N HIS A 98 1.69 -3.29 17.72
CA HIS A 98 0.93 -2.27 16.97
C HIS A 98 1.70 -1.58 15.84
N PHE A 99 2.97 -1.90 15.62
CA PHE A 99 3.78 -1.31 14.56
C PHE A 99 3.86 -2.22 13.35
N SER A 100 3.58 -1.64 12.19
CA SER A 100 3.71 -2.27 10.89
C SER A 100 5.13 -2.11 10.35
N SER A 101 5.68 -3.19 9.81
CA SER A 101 6.99 -3.21 9.16
C SER A 101 6.84 -3.71 7.73
N PHE A 102 7.41 -2.95 6.80
CA PHE A 102 7.44 -3.26 5.38
C PHE A 102 8.88 -3.53 4.94
N SER A 103 9.59 -4.44 5.61
CA SER A 103 11.01 -4.75 5.34
C SER A 103 11.30 -5.20 3.90
N ASN A 104 10.27 -5.65 3.17
CA ASN A 104 10.39 -6.00 1.76
C ASN A 104 10.45 -4.76 0.84
N PHE A 105 9.95 -3.62 1.31
CA PHE A 105 9.90 -2.35 0.60
C PHE A 105 10.89 -1.32 1.19
N LEU A 106 11.08 -1.32 2.51
CA LEU A 106 11.80 -0.28 3.22
C LEU A 106 13.17 -0.76 3.71
N ASN A 107 14.18 0.09 3.53
CA ASN A 107 15.47 -0.06 4.17
C ASN A 107 15.43 0.50 5.61
N PRO A 108 16.34 0.07 6.50
CA PRO A 108 16.38 0.60 7.88
C PRO A 108 16.45 2.13 7.97
N SER A 109 17.17 2.77 7.03
CA SER A 109 17.27 4.23 6.92
C SER A 109 15.93 4.91 6.65
N ASP A 110 14.99 4.22 6.00
CA ASP A 110 13.68 4.77 5.63
C ASP A 110 12.73 4.91 6.83
N VAL A 111 13.06 4.23 7.93
CA VAL A 111 12.17 3.99 9.10
C VAL A 111 12.73 4.66 10.37
N SER A 112 13.89 5.34 10.29
CA SER A 112 14.77 5.71 11.41
C SER A 112 14.07 6.09 12.72
N LEU A 113 14.29 5.24 13.73
CA LEU A 113 14.10 5.50 15.15
C LEU A 113 15.49 5.73 15.78
N SER A 114 15.97 6.98 15.88
CA SER A 114 17.07 7.33 16.80
C SER A 114 17.11 8.83 17.10
N GLY A 115 16.40 9.21 18.16
CA GLY A 115 16.43 10.54 18.77
C GLY A 115 17.16 10.61 20.11
N HIS A 116 17.95 9.60 20.46
CA HIS A 116 18.82 9.66 21.64
C HIS A 116 20.26 9.36 21.24
N GLY A 117 21.06 10.42 21.18
CA GLY A 117 22.51 10.33 21.15
C GLY A 117 23.02 9.77 22.47
N HIS A 118 23.13 8.45 22.54
CA HIS A 118 24.13 7.81 23.39
C HIS A 118 24.93 6.87 22.48
N PRO A 119 26.28 6.91 22.55
CA PRO A 119 27.09 5.91 21.86
C PRO A 119 26.72 4.56 22.47
N VAL A 120 26.15 3.67 21.66
CA VAL A 120 25.89 2.29 22.08
C VAL A 120 27.25 1.59 22.13
N THR A 121 27.91 1.73 23.28
CA THR A 121 28.88 0.75 23.73
C THR A 121 28.12 -0.57 23.84
N VAL A 122 28.61 -1.58 23.14
CA VAL A 122 28.08 -2.95 23.14
C VAL A 122 28.08 -3.49 24.57
N ALA A 123 26.95 -3.33 25.26
CA ALA A 123 26.70 -3.96 26.55
C ALA A 123 26.09 -5.33 26.27
N ARG A 124 26.89 -6.38 26.50
CA ARG A 124 26.43 -7.76 26.65
C ARG A 124 25.29 -7.80 27.69
N GLY A 125 24.07 -8.02 27.22
CA GLY A 125 22.88 -8.19 28.06
C GLY A 125 21.80 -8.90 27.28
N THR A 126 21.54 -10.14 27.66
CA THR A 126 20.60 -11.10 27.06
C THR A 126 19.16 -10.59 27.05
N GLY A 127 18.66 -10.21 25.88
CA GLY A 127 17.25 -9.95 25.60
C GLY A 127 16.99 -10.26 24.12
N HIS A 128 16.45 -11.45 23.86
CA HIS A 128 16.37 -12.06 22.54
C HIS A 128 15.32 -11.35 21.66
N VAL A 129 15.73 -10.32 20.92
CA VAL A 129 15.05 -9.99 19.66
C VAL A 129 15.61 -10.98 18.65
N ASN A 130 14.82 -12.00 18.29
CA ASN A 130 15.13 -12.87 17.15
C ASN A 130 15.01 -12.06 15.86
N THR A 131 16.02 -11.26 15.56
CA THR A 131 16.43 -11.07 14.16
C THR A 131 16.83 -12.46 13.68
N GLY A 132 16.06 -13.03 12.74
CA GLY A 132 16.38 -14.32 12.13
C GLY A 132 17.86 -14.41 11.83
N GLY A 133 18.46 -15.55 12.20
CA GLY A 133 19.91 -15.74 12.16
C GLY A 133 20.48 -15.41 10.79
N THR A 134 21.15 -14.28 10.69
CA THR A 134 22.06 -13.98 9.59
C THR A 134 23.46 -14.25 10.08
N ASN A 135 24.12 -15.22 9.43
CA ASN A 135 25.55 -15.40 9.57
C ASN A 135 26.25 -14.06 9.24
N PRO A 136 27.40 -13.76 9.87
CA PRO A 136 28.12 -12.49 9.69
C PRO A 136 28.75 -12.29 8.29
N GLY A 137 28.23 -12.95 7.26
CA GLY A 137 28.67 -12.87 5.86
C GLY A 137 27.54 -12.69 4.84
N ASP A 138 26.25 -12.69 5.23
CA ASP A 138 25.17 -12.43 4.28
C ASP A 138 25.07 -10.92 4.02
N ALA A 139 25.42 -10.51 2.81
CA ALA A 139 25.22 -9.14 2.36
C ALA A 139 23.74 -8.78 2.51
N VAL A 140 23.43 -7.78 3.34
CA VAL A 140 22.07 -7.26 3.49
C VAL A 140 21.64 -6.69 2.15
N VAL A 141 20.82 -7.44 1.41
CA VAL A 141 20.33 -6.99 0.11
C VAL A 141 19.33 -5.85 0.36
N PRO A 142 19.60 -4.64 -0.18
CA PRO A 142 18.73 -3.49 0.06
C PRO A 142 17.34 -3.76 -0.51
N ALA A 143 16.33 -3.25 0.17
CA ALA A 143 14.98 -3.23 -0.35
C ALA A 143 14.92 -2.34 -1.60
N LYS A 144 14.16 -2.80 -2.59
CA LYS A 144 13.88 -2.10 -3.85
C LYS A 144 12.36 -2.05 -4.01
N SER A 145 11.73 -1.07 -3.37
CA SER A 145 10.28 -0.87 -3.32
C SER A 145 9.60 -0.99 -4.68
N VAL A 146 10.14 -0.33 -5.72
CA VAL A 146 9.58 -0.29 -7.06
C VAL A 146 9.61 -1.67 -7.71
N ASN A 147 10.78 -2.31 -7.72
CA ASN A 147 10.94 -3.65 -8.30
C ASN A 147 10.11 -4.68 -7.54
N HIS A 148 10.06 -4.55 -6.22
CA HIS A 148 9.30 -5.45 -5.38
C HIS A 148 7.80 -5.35 -5.66
N LEU A 149 7.25 -4.14 -5.76
CA LEU A 149 5.84 -3.95 -6.15
C LEU A 149 5.56 -4.49 -7.55
N LEU A 150 6.43 -4.22 -8.52
CA LEU A 150 6.27 -4.73 -9.88
C LEU A 150 6.21 -6.26 -9.93
N CYS A 151 7.19 -6.95 -9.32
CA CYS A 151 7.23 -8.41 -9.26
C CYS A 151 5.99 -9.00 -8.55
N LEU A 152 5.52 -8.35 -7.49
CA LEU A 152 4.34 -8.76 -6.74
C LEU A 152 3.08 -8.67 -7.61
N LEU A 153 2.90 -7.59 -8.38
CA LEU A 153 1.77 -7.43 -9.29
C LEU A 153 1.82 -8.40 -10.47
N LEU A 154 3.01 -8.67 -11.02
CA LEU A 154 3.18 -9.70 -12.05
C LEU A 154 2.82 -11.09 -11.54
N SER A 155 3.25 -11.42 -10.32
CA SER A 155 2.90 -12.68 -9.65
C SER A 155 1.39 -12.79 -9.39
N LEU A 156 0.72 -11.67 -9.06
CA LEU A 156 -0.73 -11.66 -8.95
C LEU A 156 -1.41 -11.94 -10.30
N ASP A 157 -0.99 -11.23 -11.36
CA ASP A 157 -1.55 -11.41 -12.71
C ASP A 157 -1.39 -12.85 -13.23
N GLU A 158 -0.25 -13.49 -12.96
CA GLU A 158 0.00 -14.90 -13.27
C GLU A 158 -0.97 -15.82 -12.53
N ARG A 159 -1.12 -15.63 -11.21
CA ARG A 159 -2.05 -16.41 -10.37
C ARG A 159 -3.49 -16.28 -10.83
N LEU A 160 -3.91 -15.09 -11.23
CA LEU A 160 -5.27 -14.83 -11.72
C LEU A 160 -5.49 -15.40 -13.13
N SER A 161 -4.45 -15.43 -13.97
CA SER A 161 -4.55 -15.96 -15.34
C SER A 161 -4.49 -17.50 -15.37
N GLY A 162 -3.73 -18.12 -14.47
CA GLY A 162 -3.58 -19.57 -14.37
C GLY A 162 -4.81 -20.33 -13.84
N GLY A 163 -5.83 -19.63 -13.32
CA GLY A 163 -7.07 -20.22 -12.83
C GLY A 163 -8.09 -20.60 -13.91
N SER A 164 -7.80 -20.31 -15.19
CA SER A 164 -8.75 -20.51 -16.30
C SER A 164 -8.42 -21.73 -17.20
N VAL A 165 -7.63 -22.70 -16.73
CA VAL A 165 -7.48 -23.98 -17.43
C VAL A 165 -8.51 -24.95 -16.87
N GLY A 166 -9.51 -25.24 -17.69
CA GLY A 166 -10.66 -26.05 -17.36
C GLY A 166 -10.32 -27.44 -16.85
N SER A 167 -11.13 -27.87 -15.90
CA SER A 167 -11.52 -29.25 -15.65
C SER A 167 -11.81 -29.99 -16.98
N GLY A 168 -10.82 -30.76 -17.42
CA GLY A 168 -10.98 -31.86 -18.36
C GLY A 168 -10.54 -33.14 -17.65
N GLU A 169 -11.46 -34.07 -17.50
CA GLU A 169 -11.27 -35.35 -16.84
C GLU A 169 -10.12 -36.17 -17.44
N SER A 170 -9.31 -36.79 -16.57
CA SER A 170 -8.99 -38.21 -16.67
C SER A 170 -8.49 -38.68 -15.31
N GLY A 171 -9.27 -39.55 -14.67
CA GLY A 171 -9.01 -40.05 -13.32
C GLY A 171 -8.02 -41.22 -13.23
N LEU A 172 -7.92 -41.73 -11.98
CA LEU A 172 -7.35 -43.00 -11.53
C LEU A 172 -5.80 -43.06 -11.62
N ASN A 173 -5.01 -43.48 -10.64
CA ASN A 173 -5.18 -44.14 -9.35
C ASN A 173 -3.93 -43.85 -8.50
N GLY A 174 -4.05 -43.96 -7.18
CA GLY A 174 -2.87 -44.14 -6.32
C GLY A 174 -2.31 -45.56 -6.49
N ASP A 175 -0.99 -45.73 -6.38
CA ASP A 175 -0.37 -46.62 -5.38
C ASP A 175 1.17 -46.48 -5.36
N HIS A 176 1.74 -47.05 -4.31
CA HIS A 176 3.11 -47.05 -3.83
C HIS A 176 4.27 -47.51 -4.78
N THR A 177 5.47 -47.03 -4.40
CA THR A 177 6.80 -47.73 -4.40
C THR A 177 7.63 -47.99 -5.67
N ALA A 178 8.90 -47.57 -5.56
CA ALA A 178 10.16 -48.21 -5.96
C ALA A 178 10.56 -48.34 -7.46
N SER A 179 11.70 -47.70 -7.77
CA SER A 179 12.86 -48.20 -8.52
C SER A 179 12.67 -49.30 -9.58
N VAL A 180 13.09 -49.02 -10.82
CA VAL A 180 14.22 -49.67 -11.53
C VAL A 180 14.16 -49.33 -13.04
N ASN A 181 15.35 -49.07 -13.58
CA ASN A 181 15.81 -48.94 -14.96
C ASN A 181 14.98 -49.57 -16.11
N GLY A 182 15.02 -48.90 -17.26
CA GLY A 182 14.82 -49.54 -18.56
C GLY A 182 14.73 -48.55 -19.73
N THR A 183 15.85 -48.23 -20.38
CA THR A 183 15.89 -47.79 -21.78
C THR A 183 15.49 -48.97 -22.68
N PRO A 184 14.84 -48.76 -23.84
CA PRO A 184 15.60 -48.57 -25.07
C PRO A 184 14.98 -47.62 -26.13
N CYS A 185 15.92 -47.04 -26.89
CA CYS A 185 15.95 -46.53 -28.27
C CYS A 185 14.68 -46.43 -29.14
N GLY A 186 14.65 -45.38 -29.97
CA GLY A 186 13.90 -45.36 -31.22
C GLY A 186 13.94 -44.01 -31.94
N ASP A 187 14.97 -43.77 -32.76
CA ASP A 187 15.06 -42.68 -33.75
C ASP A 187 13.91 -42.74 -34.77
N SER A 188 13.47 -41.58 -35.27
CA SER A 188 13.03 -41.41 -36.67
C SER A 188 12.91 -39.93 -37.04
N ASN A 189 13.84 -39.48 -37.89
CA ASN A 189 13.78 -38.25 -38.68
C ASN A 189 12.62 -38.27 -39.68
N GLY A 190 12.09 -37.09 -39.99
CA GLY A 190 11.18 -36.87 -41.12
C GLY A 190 11.21 -35.41 -41.57
N GLU A 191 12.15 -35.09 -42.47
CA GLU A 191 12.12 -33.89 -43.31
C GLU A 191 11.07 -34.04 -44.43
N GLY A 192 10.40 -32.95 -44.81
CA GLY A 192 9.51 -32.89 -45.97
C GLY A 192 9.05 -31.46 -46.27
N THR A 193 9.33 -31.01 -47.48
CA THR A 193 9.53 -29.62 -47.90
C THR A 193 8.35 -29.02 -48.69
N HIS A 194 8.23 -27.68 -48.63
CA HIS A 194 7.69 -26.71 -49.61
C HIS A 194 6.22 -26.77 -50.10
N THR A 195 5.49 -25.65 -49.98
CA THR A 195 5.17 -24.74 -51.13
C THR A 195 4.48 -23.44 -50.68
N SER A 196 4.64 -22.42 -51.53
CA SER A 196 4.39 -20.98 -51.38
C SER A 196 2.93 -20.57 -51.63
N ALA A 197 2.46 -19.52 -50.95
CA ALA A 197 1.51 -18.56 -51.52
C ALA A 197 1.66 -17.16 -50.87
N HIS A 198 1.93 -16.17 -51.72
CA HIS A 198 2.05 -14.76 -51.42
C HIS A 198 0.73 -14.11 -50.98
N GLY A 199 0.79 -13.30 -49.92
CA GLY A 199 -0.26 -12.36 -49.52
C GLY A 199 0.35 -11.24 -48.69
N ARG A 200 0.81 -10.19 -49.37
CA ARG A 200 1.44 -9.00 -48.80
C ARG A 200 0.35 -8.12 -48.17
N SER A 201 0.40 -7.94 -46.85
CA SER A 201 -0.39 -6.96 -46.10
C SER A 201 0.59 -6.22 -45.18
N ASP A 202 0.84 -4.94 -45.48
CA ASP A 202 1.69 -4.06 -44.70
C ASP A 202 1.13 -3.91 -43.28
N HIS A 203 1.66 -4.68 -42.34
CA HIS A 203 1.60 -4.36 -40.92
C HIS A 203 2.88 -3.63 -40.55
N THR A 204 2.73 -2.38 -40.13
CA THR A 204 3.76 -1.66 -39.37
C THR A 204 3.98 -2.41 -38.05
N ASP A 205 4.87 -3.39 -38.07
CA ASP A 205 5.41 -4.08 -36.89
C ASP A 205 6.38 -3.15 -36.16
N GLY A 206 5.83 -2.17 -35.45
CA GLY A 206 6.47 -1.77 -34.21
C GLY A 206 6.21 -2.90 -33.20
N PRO A 207 7.22 -3.39 -32.47
CA PRO A 207 6.95 -4.33 -31.39
C PRO A 207 5.91 -3.68 -30.47
N PRO A 208 4.82 -4.39 -30.11
CA PRO A 208 3.90 -3.86 -29.12
C PRO A 208 4.73 -3.52 -27.88
N PRO A 209 4.50 -2.37 -27.22
CA PRO A 209 5.19 -2.11 -25.97
C PRO A 209 4.90 -3.32 -25.08
N LEU A 210 5.96 -4.00 -24.63
CA LEU A 210 5.88 -5.06 -23.63
C LEU A 210 5.37 -4.38 -22.36
N SER A 211 4.07 -4.18 -22.25
CA SER A 211 3.43 -3.60 -21.09
C SER A 211 3.43 -4.68 -20.02
N PRO A 212 4.29 -4.59 -19.00
CA PRO A 212 4.35 -5.64 -17.98
C PRO A 212 3.04 -5.72 -17.20
N LEU A 213 2.31 -4.60 -17.10
CA LEU A 213 1.06 -4.49 -16.37
C LEU A 213 -0.11 -4.25 -17.32
N LYS A 214 -1.22 -4.95 -17.05
CA LYS A 214 -2.46 -4.88 -17.84
C LYS A 214 -3.39 -3.73 -17.43
N ARG A 215 -3.13 -3.08 -16.30
CA ARG A 215 -4.07 -2.14 -15.64
C ARG A 215 -3.35 -0.93 -15.07
N ARG A 216 -4.07 0.19 -15.01
CA ARG A 216 -3.63 1.41 -14.29
C ARG A 216 -3.69 1.17 -12.78
N LEU A 217 -2.85 1.88 -12.04
CA LEU A 217 -2.65 1.71 -10.61
C LEU A 217 -3.08 2.97 -9.86
N VAL A 218 -3.74 2.77 -8.72
CA VAL A 218 -3.92 3.78 -7.68
C VAL A 218 -3.21 3.27 -6.44
N LEU A 219 -2.24 4.03 -5.95
CA LEU A 219 -1.47 3.66 -4.77
C LEU A 219 -2.01 4.40 -3.55
N ILE A 220 -2.30 3.69 -2.48
CA ILE A 220 -2.83 4.25 -1.23
C ILE A 220 -1.96 3.76 -0.09
N GLY A 221 -1.34 4.69 0.63
CA GLY A 221 -0.63 4.42 1.86
C GLY A 221 -1.41 5.06 2.99
N PHE A 222 -1.67 4.30 4.04
CA PHE A 222 -2.31 4.80 5.26
C PHE A 222 -1.31 4.78 6.41
N SER A 223 -1.19 5.89 7.14
CA SER A 223 -0.31 6.01 8.29
C SER A 223 1.13 5.58 7.93
N ARG A 224 1.71 4.60 8.63
CA ARG A 224 3.02 4.02 8.31
C ARG A 224 3.14 3.47 6.88
N GLY A 225 2.04 3.02 6.27
CA GLY A 225 1.99 2.59 4.87
C GLY A 225 2.42 3.68 3.89
N CYS A 226 2.28 4.97 4.25
CA CYS A 226 2.81 6.09 3.46
C CYS A 226 4.33 6.01 3.27
N SER A 227 5.07 5.36 4.18
CA SER A 227 6.52 5.17 4.07
C SER A 227 6.90 4.41 2.82
N VAL A 228 6.08 3.42 2.43
CA VAL A 228 6.28 2.65 1.20
C VAL A 228 6.12 3.55 -0.01
N LEU A 229 5.14 4.46 0.01
CA LEU A 229 4.94 5.42 -1.07
C LEU A 229 6.09 6.42 -1.17
N PHE A 230 6.65 6.89 -0.04
CA PHE A 230 7.86 7.71 -0.06
C PHE A 230 9.06 6.96 -0.66
N ALA A 231 9.23 5.68 -0.32
CA ALA A 231 10.30 4.85 -0.89
C ALA A 231 10.12 4.64 -2.41
N LEU A 232 8.89 4.36 -2.86
CA LEU A 232 8.57 4.27 -4.29
C LEU A 232 8.91 5.56 -5.05
N MET A 233 8.62 6.73 -4.45
CA MET A 233 8.97 8.01 -5.07
C MET A 233 10.47 8.28 -5.07
N ARG A 234 11.21 7.88 -4.03
CA ARG A 234 12.69 7.96 -4.03
C ARG A 234 13.31 7.10 -5.12
N GLU A 235 12.74 5.93 -5.35
CA GLU A 235 13.21 4.98 -6.37
C GLU A 235 12.65 5.28 -7.77
N ALA A 236 12.05 6.45 -8.01
CA ALA A 236 11.35 6.74 -9.26
C ALA A 236 12.23 6.61 -10.51
N ASN A 237 13.53 6.84 -10.38
CA ASN A 237 14.50 6.66 -11.46
C ASN A 237 14.61 5.20 -11.94
N GLU A 238 14.31 4.23 -11.08
CA GLU A 238 14.27 2.79 -11.40
C GLU A 238 12.83 2.34 -11.81
N GLY A 239 11.85 3.24 -11.73
CA GLY A 239 10.42 2.98 -11.88
C GLY A 239 9.85 2.95 -13.29
N GLN A 240 10.68 2.83 -14.32
CA GLN A 240 10.26 2.92 -15.72
C GLN A 240 9.19 1.90 -16.15
N LEU A 241 9.13 0.74 -15.49
CA LEU A 241 8.18 -0.34 -15.79
C LEU A 241 6.89 -0.27 -14.94
N LEU A 242 6.86 0.56 -13.90
CA LEU A 242 5.76 0.63 -12.93
C LEU A 242 5.08 2.01 -12.94
N LEU A 243 5.86 3.09 -12.78
CA LEU A 243 5.35 4.44 -12.59
C LEU A 243 4.50 4.97 -13.75
N PRO A 244 4.77 4.65 -15.03
CA PRO A 244 3.87 5.07 -16.12
C PRO A 244 2.44 4.52 -16.01
N TYR A 245 2.21 3.50 -15.19
CA TYR A 245 0.88 2.93 -14.92
C TYR A 245 0.20 3.54 -13.69
N VAL A 246 0.91 4.30 -12.86
CA VAL A 246 0.35 4.92 -11.66
C VAL A 246 -0.41 6.20 -12.03
N ASP A 247 -1.72 6.16 -11.86
CA ASP A 247 -2.60 7.32 -12.08
C ASP A 247 -2.48 8.33 -10.93
N SER A 248 -2.50 7.83 -9.69
CA SER A 248 -2.58 8.65 -8.49
C SER A 248 -2.03 7.95 -7.26
N VAL A 249 -1.53 8.76 -6.34
CA VAL A 249 -0.97 8.36 -5.05
C VAL A 249 -1.74 9.07 -3.95
N TYR A 250 -2.30 8.33 -3.00
CA TYR A 250 -2.98 8.85 -1.83
C TYR A 250 -2.14 8.59 -0.59
N LEU A 251 -1.69 9.66 0.05
CA LEU A 251 -1.03 9.66 1.34
C LEU A 251 -2.11 9.96 2.40
N LEU A 252 -2.56 8.93 3.12
CA LEU A 252 -3.64 9.03 4.10
C LEU A 252 -3.07 9.06 5.52
N ASP A 253 -3.25 10.20 6.16
CA ASP A 253 -2.78 10.56 7.50
C ASP A 253 -1.31 10.18 7.81
N PRO A 254 -0.35 10.57 6.94
CA PRO A 254 1.08 10.36 7.21
C PRO A 254 1.53 11.16 8.43
N GLY A 255 2.29 10.54 9.33
CA GLY A 255 2.82 11.23 10.50
C GLY A 255 4.03 12.11 10.17
N PHE A 256 3.79 13.30 9.64
CA PHE A 256 4.82 14.32 9.36
C PHE A 256 5.52 14.88 10.61
N ASN A 257 5.09 14.46 11.79
CA ASN A 257 5.68 14.77 13.08
C ASN A 257 6.53 13.56 13.53
N LYS A 258 7.79 13.76 13.95
CA LYS A 258 8.65 12.84 14.77
C LYS A 258 9.88 12.16 14.13
N ARG A 259 10.45 12.61 12.99
CA ARG A 259 11.62 11.92 12.34
C ARG A 259 11.37 10.43 12.06
N LEU A 260 10.11 9.98 12.10
CA LEU A 260 9.73 8.56 12.02
C LEU A 260 9.79 8.01 10.60
N TYR A 261 9.67 8.91 9.61
CA TYR A 261 9.60 8.57 8.21
C TYR A 261 10.63 9.37 7.44
N ASN A 262 11.30 8.69 6.52
CA ASN A 262 12.09 9.36 5.51
C ASN A 262 11.15 9.93 4.43
N THR A 263 10.85 11.22 4.52
CA THR A 263 10.04 11.97 3.53
C THR A 263 10.92 12.69 2.50
N GLU A 264 12.24 12.58 2.63
CA GLU A 264 13.19 13.20 1.72
C GLU A 264 13.20 12.46 0.39
N ILE A 265 13.11 13.23 -0.71
CA ILE A 265 13.13 12.73 -2.09
C ILE A 265 14.07 13.65 -2.87
N GLU A 266 15.00 13.04 -3.60
CA GLU A 266 15.98 13.78 -4.42
C GLU A 266 15.29 14.45 -5.62
N SER A 267 15.85 15.59 -6.07
CA SER A 267 15.31 16.34 -7.20
C SER A 267 15.19 15.51 -8.48
N SER A 268 16.18 14.66 -8.79
CA SER A 268 16.15 13.77 -9.97
C SER A 268 14.94 12.82 -9.93
N ALA A 269 14.65 12.25 -8.75
CA ALA A 269 13.50 11.38 -8.56
C ALA A 269 12.17 12.16 -8.64
N LEU A 270 12.11 13.38 -8.08
CA LEU A 270 10.94 14.26 -8.19
C LEU A 270 10.66 14.69 -9.64
N GLU A 271 11.70 15.01 -10.41
CA GLU A 271 11.58 15.26 -11.85
C GLU A 271 10.97 14.05 -12.56
N LYS A 272 11.40 12.84 -12.20
CA LYS A 272 10.84 11.62 -12.78
C LYS A 272 9.37 11.41 -12.40
N VAL A 273 9.01 11.66 -11.13
CA VAL A 273 7.62 11.64 -10.66
C VAL A 273 6.76 12.64 -11.44
N ALA A 274 7.27 13.86 -11.66
CA ALA A 274 6.58 14.89 -12.44
C ALA A 274 6.41 14.51 -13.92
N GLN A 275 7.45 13.95 -14.56
CA GLN A 275 7.40 13.47 -15.95
C GLN A 275 6.35 12.39 -16.17
N CYS A 276 6.14 11.52 -15.18
CA CYS A 276 5.11 10.49 -15.24
C CYS A 276 3.69 11.04 -15.00
N GLY A 277 3.54 12.32 -14.66
CA GLY A 277 2.23 12.97 -14.48
C GLY A 277 1.47 12.50 -13.24
N LEU A 278 2.16 11.98 -12.23
CA LEU A 278 1.54 11.46 -11.02
C LEU A 278 0.83 12.57 -10.24
N LYS A 279 -0.42 12.28 -9.84
CA LYS A 279 -1.17 13.12 -8.90
C LYS A 279 -0.97 12.61 -7.48
N ILE A 280 -0.56 13.50 -6.58
CA ILE A 280 -0.37 13.19 -5.16
C ILE A 280 -1.48 13.86 -4.36
N PHE A 281 -2.36 13.05 -3.80
CA PHE A 281 -3.40 13.47 -2.87
C PHE A 281 -2.90 13.22 -1.45
N LEU A 282 -2.83 14.28 -0.65
CA LEU A 282 -2.41 14.18 0.74
C LEU A 282 -3.60 14.51 1.63
N HIS A 283 -4.08 13.52 2.38
CA HIS A 283 -5.17 13.71 3.34
C HIS A 283 -4.59 13.57 4.74
N SER A 284 -4.87 14.51 5.64
CA SER A 284 -4.36 14.45 7.01
C SER A 284 -5.39 14.87 8.04
N THR A 285 -5.27 14.35 9.24
CA THR A 285 -5.95 14.81 10.44
C THR A 285 -5.05 15.83 11.16
N PRO A 286 -5.61 16.75 11.96
CA PRO A 286 -4.82 17.81 12.59
C PRO A 286 -3.70 17.22 13.45
N HIS A 287 -3.98 16.16 14.20
CA HIS A 287 -3.02 15.51 15.10
C HIS A 287 -1.70 15.11 14.43
N GLN A 288 -1.72 14.69 13.16
CA GLN A 288 -0.49 14.28 12.46
C GLN A 288 0.33 15.45 11.91
N VAL A 289 -0.29 16.61 11.71
CA VAL A 289 0.31 17.71 10.94
C VAL A 289 0.40 19.03 11.70
N THR A 290 -0.22 19.15 12.86
CA THR A 290 -0.13 20.34 13.71
C THR A 290 0.97 20.23 14.76
N ASN A 291 1.59 21.36 15.08
CA ASN A 291 2.54 21.49 16.18
C ASN A 291 1.91 21.16 17.54
N LYS A 292 2.72 20.99 18.59
CA LYS A 292 2.25 20.66 19.96
C LYS A 292 1.20 21.62 20.54
N ASN A 293 1.03 22.81 19.96
CA ASN A 293 0.05 23.80 20.41
C ASN A 293 -1.22 23.81 19.53
N ASP A 294 -1.29 22.95 18.50
CA ASP A 294 -2.36 22.85 17.51
C ASP A 294 -2.64 24.14 16.72
N VAL A 295 -1.64 25.02 16.60
CA VAL A 295 -1.82 26.34 15.98
C VAL A 295 -1.31 26.38 14.55
N HIS A 296 -0.21 25.67 14.27
CA HIS A 296 0.48 25.75 12.97
C HIS A 296 0.79 24.38 12.42
N ILE A 297 0.82 24.30 11.09
CA ILE A 297 1.28 23.12 10.36
C ILE A 297 2.80 22.95 10.55
N HIS A 298 3.22 21.71 10.76
CA HIS A 298 4.63 21.33 10.89
C HIS A 298 5.44 21.70 9.64
N SER A 299 6.68 22.16 9.86
CA SER A 299 7.57 22.58 8.79
C SER A 299 7.95 21.42 7.87
N GLU A 300 7.99 20.19 8.37
CA GLU A 300 8.25 18.99 7.57
C GLU A 300 7.22 18.84 6.45
N LEU A 301 5.93 18.98 6.76
CA LEU A 301 4.86 18.94 5.76
C LEU A 301 5.00 20.11 4.77
N LEU A 302 5.21 21.33 5.26
CA LEU A 302 5.33 22.51 4.40
C LEU A 302 6.53 22.40 3.45
N ASN A 303 7.66 21.88 3.93
CA ASN A 303 8.85 21.65 3.13
C ASN A 303 8.61 20.56 2.08
N PHE A 304 7.94 19.47 2.44
CA PHE A 304 7.54 18.42 1.50
C PHE A 304 6.65 18.99 0.38
N LEU A 305 5.59 19.72 0.72
CA LEU A 305 4.69 20.35 -0.26
C LEU A 305 5.42 21.39 -1.12
N LYS A 306 6.35 22.15 -0.54
CA LYS A 306 7.17 23.11 -1.29
C LYS A 306 8.04 22.40 -2.31
N LYS A 307 8.73 21.32 -1.94
CA LYS A 307 9.57 20.53 -2.86
C LYS A 307 8.76 19.95 -4.01
N LEU A 308 7.60 19.34 -3.74
CA LEU A 308 6.72 18.80 -4.78
C LEU A 308 6.28 19.88 -5.78
N ARG A 309 5.81 21.03 -5.29
CA ARG A 309 5.39 22.17 -6.13
C ARG A 309 6.52 22.73 -6.98
N GLN A 310 7.72 22.85 -6.42
CA GLN A 310 8.90 23.36 -7.13
C GLN A 310 9.29 22.50 -8.35
N HIS A 311 9.02 21.19 -8.30
CA HIS A 311 9.30 20.27 -9.41
C HIS A 311 8.07 20.04 -10.31
N GLY A 312 6.98 20.80 -10.13
CA GLY A 312 5.79 20.69 -10.96
C GLY A 312 4.93 19.44 -10.71
N VAL A 313 5.08 18.77 -9.56
CA VAL A 313 4.27 17.60 -9.22
C VAL A 313 2.86 18.04 -8.81
N GLY A 314 1.84 17.48 -9.47
CA GLY A 314 0.43 17.77 -9.19
C GLY A 314 0.05 17.32 -7.78
N THR A 315 -0.01 18.26 -6.83
CA THR A 315 -0.17 17.97 -5.40
C THR A 315 -1.44 18.60 -4.86
N PHE A 316 -2.24 17.83 -4.13
CA PHE A 316 -3.54 18.21 -3.59
C PHE A 316 -3.59 17.90 -2.09
N PRO A 317 -3.23 18.86 -1.22
CA PRO A 317 -3.21 18.66 0.22
C PRO A 317 -4.54 19.05 0.90
N TYR A 318 -5.00 18.19 1.80
CA TYR A 318 -6.29 18.24 2.47
C TYR A 318 -6.14 18.00 3.97
N ILE A 319 -6.79 18.81 4.79
CA ILE A 319 -6.91 18.56 6.23
C ILE A 319 -8.37 18.34 6.61
N HIS A 320 -8.63 17.22 7.26
CA HIS A 320 -9.95 16.78 7.69
C HIS A 320 -10.19 17.13 9.15
N TYR A 321 -11.46 17.22 9.54
CA TYR A 321 -11.88 17.19 10.95
C TYR A 321 -11.32 18.29 11.88
N ILE A 322 -10.87 19.44 11.39
CA ILE A 322 -10.35 20.55 12.23
C ILE A 322 -11.30 20.90 13.39
N ARG A 323 -12.61 20.93 13.12
CA ARG A 323 -13.63 21.24 14.13
C ARG A 323 -13.90 20.09 15.11
N ASN A 324 -13.69 18.86 14.68
CA ASN A 324 -14.00 17.64 15.44
C ASN A 324 -12.79 17.13 16.23
N ALA A 325 -11.59 17.64 15.95
CA ALA A 325 -10.32 17.17 16.53
C ALA A 325 -10.29 17.19 18.07
N LYS A 326 -11.07 18.06 18.72
CA LYS A 326 -11.18 18.12 20.19
C LYS A 326 -12.35 17.32 20.77
N LEU A 327 -13.25 16.84 19.92
CA LEU A 327 -14.50 16.18 20.30
C LEU A 327 -14.43 14.65 20.15
N VAL A 328 -13.56 14.17 19.28
CA VAL A 328 -13.47 12.77 18.86
C VAL A 328 -12.10 12.23 19.22
N ASN A 329 -12.01 10.94 19.53
CA ASN A 329 -10.73 10.28 19.78
C ASN A 329 -9.80 10.43 18.54
N HIS A 330 -8.56 10.86 18.76
CA HIS A 330 -7.60 11.07 17.65
C HIS A 330 -7.31 9.80 16.85
N LEU A 331 -7.29 8.63 17.51
CA LEU A 331 -7.13 7.34 16.82
C LEU A 331 -8.35 7.05 15.95
N ASN A 332 -9.55 7.33 16.42
CA ASN A 332 -10.77 7.10 15.63
C ASN A 332 -10.79 8.03 14.41
N LEU A 333 -10.44 9.31 14.57
CA LEU A 333 -10.28 10.24 13.44
C LEU A 333 -9.20 9.80 12.45
N HIS A 334 -8.10 9.23 12.95
CA HIS A 334 -7.02 8.68 12.13
C HIS A 334 -7.57 7.62 11.16
N PHE A 335 -8.41 6.70 11.63
CA PHE A 335 -9.04 5.69 10.78
C PHE A 335 -10.25 6.21 9.99
N GLU A 336 -11.00 7.16 10.53
CA GLU A 336 -12.18 7.76 9.86
C GLU A 336 -11.81 8.38 8.51
N ILE A 337 -10.56 8.83 8.35
CA ILE A 337 -10.07 9.33 7.06
C ILE A 337 -10.23 8.30 5.93
N LEU A 338 -10.20 6.99 6.22
CA LEU A 338 -10.37 5.90 5.24
C LEU A 338 -11.78 5.86 4.66
N VAL A 339 -12.77 6.39 5.39
CA VAL A 339 -14.14 6.54 4.91
C VAL A 339 -14.24 7.76 4.00
N ASP A 340 -13.75 8.89 4.50
CA ASP A 340 -14.06 10.21 3.94
C ASP A 340 -13.10 10.71 2.85
N PHE A 341 -11.90 10.13 2.70
CA PHE A 341 -10.99 10.56 1.63
C PHE A 341 -11.65 10.33 0.27
N THR A 342 -11.86 11.36 -0.53
CA THR A 342 -12.48 11.23 -1.86
C THR A 342 -11.87 12.24 -2.81
N ASP A 343 -12.04 12.03 -4.11
CA ASP A 343 -11.65 13.03 -5.11
C ASP A 343 -12.52 14.30 -5.01
N ASP A 344 -13.80 14.14 -4.65
CA ASP A 344 -14.75 15.24 -4.47
C ASP A 344 -14.78 15.73 -3.02
N VAL A 345 -13.75 16.50 -2.64
CA VAL A 345 -13.66 17.14 -1.32
C VAL A 345 -14.57 18.35 -1.24
N LEU A 346 -15.38 18.43 -0.17
CA LEU A 346 -16.13 19.64 0.16
C LEU A 346 -15.26 20.57 1.00
N GLU A 347 -14.96 21.76 0.47
CA GLU A 347 -14.19 22.76 1.22
C GLU A 347 -15.03 23.35 2.36
N ASP A 348 -14.40 23.56 3.52
CA ASP A 348 -15.00 24.33 4.61
C ASP A 348 -14.84 25.83 4.29
N PRO A 349 -15.93 26.56 4.02
CA PRO A 349 -15.85 27.97 3.65
C PRO A 349 -15.48 28.88 4.82
N SER A 350 -15.44 28.37 6.06
CA SER A 350 -15.27 29.19 7.25
C SER A 350 -13.82 29.24 7.73
N GLU A 351 -13.24 30.44 7.73
CA GLU A 351 -11.92 30.74 8.30
C GLU A 351 -11.94 30.95 9.83
N ALA A 352 -12.87 30.30 10.54
CA ALA A 352 -13.13 30.60 11.95
C ALA A 352 -11.96 30.28 12.90
N SER A 353 -11.00 29.42 12.51
CA SER A 353 -9.82 29.09 13.31
C SER A 353 -8.52 29.59 12.70
N SER A 354 -7.55 29.93 13.56
CA SER A 354 -6.18 30.30 13.16
C SER A 354 -5.53 29.23 12.27
N LEU A 355 -5.75 27.96 12.60
CA LEU A 355 -5.26 26.83 11.81
C LEU A 355 -5.85 26.84 10.39
N SER A 356 -7.14 27.12 10.24
CA SER A 356 -7.79 27.14 8.91
C SER A 356 -7.19 28.24 8.01
N ARG A 357 -6.91 29.42 8.59
CA ARG A 357 -6.23 30.50 7.87
C ARG A 357 -4.81 30.12 7.46
N SER A 358 -4.05 29.53 8.37
CA SER A 358 -2.69 29.03 8.09
C SER A 358 -2.69 27.96 6.99
N CYS A 359 -3.67 27.07 6.95
CA CYS A 359 -3.82 26.07 5.87
C CYS A 359 -4.01 26.73 4.52
N LYS A 360 -4.94 27.69 4.42
CA LYS A 360 -5.25 28.39 3.17
C LYS A 360 -4.06 29.17 2.63
N GLU A 361 -3.31 29.86 3.49
CA GLU A 361 -2.07 30.57 3.12
C GLU A 361 -1.01 29.63 2.52
N GLN A 362 -1.01 28.35 2.92
CA GLN A 362 -0.07 27.35 2.43
C GLN A 362 -0.57 26.58 1.20
N GLY A 363 -1.81 26.84 0.76
CA GLY A 363 -2.48 26.12 -0.32
C GLY A 363 -2.99 24.74 0.10
N ILE A 364 -3.37 24.58 1.38
CA ILE A 364 -3.96 23.37 1.93
C ILE A 364 -5.47 23.57 2.09
N THR A 365 -6.25 22.68 1.47
CA THR A 365 -7.71 22.71 1.53
C THR A 365 -8.19 22.15 2.87
N VAL A 366 -9.00 22.92 3.60
CA VAL A 366 -9.67 22.46 4.80
C VAL A 366 -10.98 21.78 4.40
N CYS A 367 -11.15 20.52 4.80
CA CYS A 367 -12.30 19.71 4.43
C CYS A 367 -13.43 19.88 5.43
N ARG A 368 -14.64 20.07 4.92
CA ARG A 368 -15.86 19.97 5.69
C ARG A 368 -16.22 18.50 5.85
N SER A 369 -16.49 18.10 7.10
CA SER A 369 -17.03 16.77 7.42
C SER A 369 -18.35 16.55 6.66
N LYS A 370 -18.43 15.45 5.90
CA LYS A 370 -19.66 15.06 5.16
C LYS A 370 -20.72 14.50 6.09
N THR A 371 -20.28 13.86 7.16
CA THR A 371 -21.09 13.19 8.18
C THR A 371 -20.98 13.91 9.52
N SER A 372 -21.98 13.72 10.37
CA SER A 372 -21.91 14.22 11.76
C SER A 372 -21.05 13.27 12.60
N VAL A 373 -20.50 13.75 13.71
CA VAL A 373 -19.70 12.93 14.64
C VAL A 373 -20.47 11.69 15.13
N ARG A 374 -21.80 11.77 15.21
CA ARG A 374 -22.66 10.64 15.62
C ARG A 374 -22.74 9.52 14.58
N ASP A 375 -22.34 9.83 13.35
CA ASP A 375 -22.37 8.91 12.22
C ASP A 375 -20.96 8.45 11.81
N PHE A 376 -19.92 8.86 12.55
CA PHE A 376 -18.55 8.42 12.32
C PHE A 376 -18.45 6.92 12.55
N LEU A 377 -17.93 6.20 11.56
CA LEU A 377 -17.91 4.75 11.54
C LEU A 377 -17.02 4.18 12.65
N PHE A 378 -15.80 4.70 12.78
CA PHE A 378 -14.81 4.19 13.74
C PHE A 378 -15.06 4.71 15.15
N GLU A 379 -15.66 5.89 15.29
CA GLU A 379 -16.10 6.39 16.60
C GLU A 379 -17.28 5.59 17.15
N ASN A 380 -18.23 5.21 16.29
CA ASN A 380 -19.48 4.55 16.67
C ASN A 380 -19.52 3.07 16.24
N TRP A 381 -18.36 2.43 16.08
CA TRP A 381 -18.25 1.07 15.51
C TRP A 381 -19.13 0.04 16.21
N ARG A 382 -19.26 0.11 17.53
CA ARG A 382 -20.09 -0.83 18.31
C ARG A 382 -21.59 -0.62 18.13
N SER A 383 -21.99 0.55 17.64
CA SER A 383 -23.39 0.93 17.45
C SER A 383 -23.87 0.73 16.00
N ASN A 384 -22.95 0.48 15.08
CA ASN A 384 -23.18 0.21 13.65
C ASN A 384 -23.05 -1.30 13.37
#